data_AF-A0A7C4E5B2-F1
#
_entry.id   AF-A0A7C4E5B2-F1
#
_cell.length_a   1.000
_cell.length_b   1.000
_cell.length_c   1.000
_cell.angle_alpha   90.00
_cell.angle_beta   90.00
_cell.angle_gamma   90.00
#
_symmetry.space_group_name_H-M   'P 1'
#
loop_
_entity.id
_entity.type
_entity.pdbx_description
1 polymer ?
#
loop_
_entity_poly.entity_id
_entity_poly.type
_entity_poly.pdbx_seq_one_letter_code
_entity_poly.pdbx_strand_id
1 'polypeptide(L)'
;RFFGTGSGDLDRVKIPLADAGGASLPVNVGSGDFTIEFWIKGTLLDNPTTPCTPGQLPKDDWINGAIVIDRDVFGDGDYGDFGIALFGGRVAFGVARGAGGATLCGAVNVLDGNWHHVAVTRRRADGEMKLFVDGVLDRQIPADTGTSLDVSYRVGRPTAYPQSDPFLVLGAEKHNLAGYKSFRGLLDELRLSTVVRYPGNFLRPTAPFVVDGNTAALYHFDEGAGTAIADAAGASPGTLNPAAAGAAAHWSTDTPF
;
A
#
# COMPACT_ATOMS: atom_id res chain seq x y z
N ARG A 1 2.43 4.45 13.44
CA ARG A 1 3.69 3.72 13.68
C ARG A 1 3.41 2.22 13.69
N PHE A 2 4.15 1.44 12.94
CA PHE A 2 4.13 -0.03 12.97
C PHE A 2 5.38 -0.58 13.64
N PHE A 3 5.26 -1.74 14.30
CA PHE A 3 6.34 -2.38 15.08
C PHE A 3 6.98 -3.58 14.37
N GLY A 4 6.50 -3.97 13.18
CA GLY A 4 7.00 -5.09 12.40
C GLY A 4 6.68 -6.47 13.01
N THR A 5 5.60 -6.58 13.78
CA THR A 5 5.27 -7.81 14.55
C THR A 5 4.87 -8.98 13.64
N GLY A 6 4.10 -8.69 12.58
CA GLY A 6 3.75 -9.65 11.53
C GLY A 6 3.04 -10.93 11.97
N SER A 7 2.49 -10.98 13.18
CA SER A 7 1.86 -12.19 13.73
C SER A 7 0.67 -11.85 14.64
N GLY A 8 -0.26 -12.80 14.75
CA GLY A 8 -1.48 -12.70 15.55
C GLY A 8 -2.56 -11.73 15.00
N ASP A 9 -2.48 -11.34 13.72
CA ASP A 9 -3.31 -10.26 13.13
C ASP A 9 -3.21 -8.92 13.88
N LEU A 10 -2.12 -8.73 14.63
CA LEU A 10 -1.78 -7.52 15.36
C LEU A 10 -0.93 -6.58 14.49
N ASP A 11 -0.72 -5.36 15.00
CA ASP A 11 0.24 -4.39 14.49
C ASP A 11 0.00 -4.00 13.03
N ARG A 12 -1.27 -3.75 12.68
CA ARG A 12 -1.71 -3.48 11.31
C ARG A 12 -2.99 -2.67 11.30
N VAL A 13 -3.21 -1.93 10.21
CA VAL A 13 -4.50 -1.31 9.92
C VAL A 13 -5.25 -2.19 8.92
N LYS A 14 -6.55 -2.38 9.12
CA LYS A 14 -7.45 -3.09 8.20
C LYS A 14 -8.54 -2.14 7.73
N ILE A 15 -8.62 -1.94 6.43
CA ILE A 15 -9.61 -1.07 5.77
C ILE A 15 -10.52 -1.97 4.93
N PRO A 16 -11.83 -2.04 5.21
CA PRO A 16 -12.77 -2.81 4.41
C PRO A 16 -12.82 -2.31 2.97
N LEU A 17 -12.97 -3.24 2.02
CA LEU A 17 -13.10 -2.95 0.59
C LEU A 17 -14.56 -3.02 0.12
N ALA A 18 -15.45 -3.49 0.99
CA ALA A 18 -16.88 -3.54 0.77
C ALA A 18 -17.62 -3.13 2.05
N ASP A 19 -18.80 -2.56 1.89
CA ASP A 19 -19.69 -2.27 3.00
C ASP A 19 -20.42 -3.54 3.50
N ALA A 20 -21.16 -3.40 4.59
CA ALA A 20 -21.93 -4.50 5.17
C ALA A 20 -23.06 -5.01 4.24
N GLY A 21 -23.45 -4.22 3.24
CA GLY A 21 -24.44 -4.59 2.22
C GLY A 21 -23.83 -5.30 1.00
N GLY A 22 -22.50 -5.45 0.95
CA GLY A 22 -21.80 -6.05 -0.18
C GLY A 22 -21.62 -5.12 -1.38
N ALA A 23 -21.70 -3.80 -1.18
CA ALA A 23 -21.27 -2.82 -2.19
C ALA A 23 -19.78 -2.54 -2.06
N SER A 24 -19.09 -2.35 -3.18
CA SER A 24 -17.67 -1.96 -3.18
C SER A 24 -17.50 -0.57 -2.58
N LEU A 25 -16.54 -0.42 -1.68
CA LEU A 25 -16.15 0.88 -1.14
C LEU A 25 -15.18 1.60 -2.09
N PRO A 26 -15.13 2.94 -2.09
CA PRO A 26 -14.25 3.72 -2.97
C PRO A 26 -12.76 3.37 -2.87
N VAL A 27 -12.27 2.98 -1.69
CA VAL A 27 -10.88 2.54 -1.49
C VAL A 27 -10.50 1.28 -2.30
N ASN A 28 -11.48 0.51 -2.80
CA ASN A 28 -11.27 -0.66 -3.63
C ASN A 28 -10.91 -0.30 -5.08
N VAL A 29 -9.79 0.41 -5.24
CA VAL A 29 -9.21 0.78 -6.54
C VAL A 29 -8.62 -0.44 -7.27
N GLY A 30 -8.34 -0.29 -8.56
CA GLY A 30 -7.68 -1.32 -9.38
C GLY A 30 -8.41 -1.70 -10.66
N SER A 31 -9.72 -1.43 -10.73
CA SER A 31 -10.55 -1.59 -11.94
C SER A 31 -10.30 -0.49 -12.96
N GLY A 32 -9.84 0.69 -12.53
CA GLY A 32 -9.42 1.78 -13.39
C GLY A 32 -7.94 2.10 -13.27
N ASP A 33 -7.60 3.31 -13.70
CA ASP A 33 -6.35 3.95 -13.32
C ASP A 33 -6.33 4.13 -11.80
N PHE A 34 -5.13 4.12 -11.22
CA PHE A 34 -5.00 4.54 -9.84
C PHE A 34 -3.64 5.13 -9.52
N THR A 35 -3.63 5.92 -8.45
CA THR A 35 -2.42 6.37 -7.76
C THR A 35 -2.56 6.02 -6.29
N ILE A 36 -1.50 5.46 -5.70
CA ILE A 36 -1.35 5.34 -4.25
C ILE A 36 -0.14 6.19 -3.87
N GLU A 37 -0.31 7.09 -2.92
CA GLU A 37 0.78 7.90 -2.40
C GLU A 37 0.69 8.05 -0.88
N PHE A 38 1.84 8.17 -0.24
CA PHE A 38 1.96 8.24 1.21
C PHE A 38 3.33 8.77 1.60
N TRP A 39 3.44 9.13 2.87
CA TRP A 39 4.71 9.45 3.50
C TRP A 39 5.19 8.27 4.33
N ILE A 40 6.50 8.01 4.29
CA ILE A 40 7.12 6.91 5.03
C ILE A 40 8.41 7.35 5.69
N LYS A 41 8.66 6.84 6.89
CA LYS A 41 9.92 7.00 7.63
C LYS A 41 10.28 5.72 8.34
N GLY A 42 11.52 5.27 8.22
CA GLY A 42 12.01 4.07 8.89
C GLY A 42 13.51 3.91 8.71
N THR A 43 14.04 2.79 9.20
CA THR A 43 15.48 2.46 9.08
C THR A 43 15.69 1.08 8.47
N LEU A 44 16.85 0.87 7.84
CA LEU A 44 17.27 -0.45 7.36
C LEU A 44 17.40 -1.47 8.50
N LEU A 45 17.81 -1.02 9.69
CA LEU A 45 17.94 -1.89 10.87
C LEU A 45 16.59 -2.46 11.30
N ASP A 46 15.55 -1.62 11.29
CA ASP A 46 14.20 -2.02 11.65
C ASP A 46 13.51 -2.87 10.57
N ASN A 47 13.99 -2.82 9.33
CA ASN A 47 13.42 -3.55 8.19
C ASN A 47 14.51 -4.34 7.41
N PRO A 48 15.05 -5.42 7.99
CA PRO A 48 16.18 -6.16 7.42
C PRO A 48 15.73 -7.05 6.23
N THR A 49 15.58 -6.43 5.07
CA THR A 49 15.32 -7.09 3.78
C THR A 49 16.49 -6.87 2.83
N THR A 50 16.72 -7.81 1.92
CA THR A 50 17.75 -7.67 0.88
C THR A 50 17.27 -6.70 -0.20
N PRO A 51 18.11 -5.77 -0.70
CA PRO A 51 17.75 -4.95 -1.85
C PRO A 51 17.37 -5.78 -3.07
N CYS A 52 16.25 -5.45 -3.71
CA CYS A 52 15.87 -6.02 -5.00
C CYS A 52 16.65 -5.37 -6.14
N THR A 53 16.79 -6.07 -7.28
CA THR A 53 17.32 -5.47 -8.50
C THR A 53 16.34 -4.40 -9.01
N PRO A 54 16.76 -3.13 -9.19
CA PRO A 54 15.87 -2.10 -9.68
C PRO A 54 15.34 -2.41 -11.08
N GLY A 55 14.05 -2.18 -11.32
CA GLY A 55 13.38 -2.51 -12.57
C GLY A 55 12.19 -3.44 -12.37
N GLN A 56 11.84 -4.18 -13.42
CA GLN A 56 10.77 -5.15 -13.41
C GLN A 56 11.25 -6.49 -12.86
N LEU A 57 10.51 -7.00 -11.89
CA LEU A 57 10.66 -8.31 -11.26
C LEU A 57 9.43 -9.17 -11.58
N PRO A 58 9.52 -10.50 -11.38
CA PRO A 58 8.38 -11.40 -11.50
C PRO A 58 7.12 -10.95 -10.75
N LYS A 59 5.97 -11.50 -11.19
CA LYS A 59 4.68 -11.37 -10.52
C LYS A 59 4.82 -11.79 -9.05
N ASP A 60 4.14 -11.07 -8.17
CA ASP A 60 4.07 -11.34 -6.73
C ASP A 60 5.38 -11.20 -5.95
N ASP A 61 6.53 -10.90 -6.59
CA ASP A 61 7.81 -10.74 -5.90
C ASP A 61 7.74 -9.76 -4.72
N TRP A 62 6.89 -8.72 -4.80
CA TRP A 62 6.68 -7.71 -3.77
C TRP A 62 6.37 -8.30 -2.38
N ILE A 63 5.73 -9.48 -2.29
CA ILE A 63 5.36 -10.11 -1.02
C ILE A 63 6.60 -10.49 -0.16
N ASN A 64 7.78 -10.60 -0.78
CA ASN A 64 9.01 -10.99 -0.09
C ASN A 64 9.71 -9.82 0.63
N GLY A 65 9.22 -8.59 0.45
CA GLY A 65 9.74 -7.39 1.12
C GLY A 65 9.14 -7.19 2.52
N ALA A 66 9.55 -6.12 3.20
CA ALA A 66 8.82 -5.65 4.38
C ALA A 66 7.54 -4.94 3.90
N ILE A 67 6.40 -5.59 4.11
CA ILE A 67 5.10 -5.18 3.54
C ILE A 67 4.59 -3.92 4.23
N VAL A 68 4.32 -2.89 3.42
CA VAL A 68 3.76 -1.59 3.84
C VAL A 68 2.26 -1.53 3.54
N ILE A 69 1.87 -1.95 2.33
CA ILE A 69 0.47 -2.01 1.88
C ILE A 69 0.25 -3.38 1.24
N ASP A 70 -0.82 -4.04 1.64
CA ASP A 70 -1.17 -5.40 1.23
C ASP A 70 -2.63 -5.49 0.80
N ARG A 71 -2.83 -5.60 -0.51
CA ARG A 71 -4.07 -6.06 -1.15
C ARG A 71 -3.75 -7.35 -1.90
N ASP A 72 -3.12 -8.31 -1.24
CA ASP A 72 -2.97 -9.66 -1.75
C ASP A 72 -4.29 -10.44 -1.64
N VAL A 73 -4.43 -11.48 -2.42
CA VAL A 73 -5.35 -12.58 -2.16
C VAL A 73 -4.54 -13.85 -2.23
N PHE A 74 -4.78 -14.72 -1.26
CA PHE A 74 -4.17 -16.03 -1.29
C PHE A 74 -4.57 -16.87 -2.54
N GLY A 75 -3.58 -17.20 -3.36
CA GLY A 75 -3.68 -18.13 -4.50
C GLY A 75 -3.84 -17.47 -5.88
N ASP A 76 -3.63 -18.24 -6.94
CA ASP A 76 -3.83 -17.76 -8.32
C ASP A 76 -5.33 -17.73 -8.69
N GLY A 77 -5.79 -16.72 -9.45
CA GLY A 77 -7.18 -16.71 -9.95
C GLY A 77 -7.71 -15.37 -10.48
N ASP A 78 -9.02 -15.15 -10.32
CA ASP A 78 -9.69 -13.87 -10.64
C ASP A 78 -9.29 -12.71 -9.72
N TYR A 79 -8.39 -13.01 -8.79
CA TYR A 79 -7.93 -12.22 -7.67
C TYR A 79 -6.95 -11.17 -8.13
N GLY A 80 -7.55 -10.03 -8.46
CA GLY A 80 -6.80 -8.83 -8.71
C GLY A 80 -6.15 -8.34 -7.44
N ASP A 81 -4.82 -8.34 -7.43
CA ASP A 81 -4.02 -8.07 -6.25
C ASP A 81 -2.99 -6.99 -6.52
N PHE A 82 -2.63 -6.26 -5.47
CA PHE A 82 -1.52 -5.32 -5.50
C PHE A 82 -0.93 -5.14 -4.11
N GLY A 83 0.30 -4.66 -4.06
CA GLY A 83 0.93 -4.36 -2.79
C GLY A 83 2.18 -3.51 -2.94
N ILE A 84 2.62 -2.97 -1.82
CA ILE A 84 3.81 -2.13 -1.71
C ILE A 84 4.65 -2.63 -0.55
N ALA A 85 5.91 -2.92 -0.81
CA ALA A 85 6.85 -3.46 0.16
C ALA A 85 8.25 -2.83 0.02
N LEU A 86 9.11 -3.07 1.01
CA LEU A 86 10.48 -2.55 1.05
C LEU A 86 11.53 -3.65 0.95
N PHE A 87 12.46 -3.50 0.03
CA PHE A 87 13.61 -4.38 -0.21
C PHE A 87 14.91 -3.60 0.00
N GLY A 88 15.57 -3.79 1.14
CA GLY A 88 16.76 -3.04 1.52
C GLY A 88 16.57 -1.54 1.36
N GLY A 89 15.38 -1.05 1.74
CA GLY A 89 14.98 0.35 1.61
C GLY A 89 14.46 0.79 0.25
N ARG A 90 14.49 -0.07 -0.77
CA ARG A 90 13.87 0.21 -2.08
C ARG A 90 12.39 -0.12 -2.04
N VAL A 91 11.57 0.80 -2.55
CA VAL A 91 10.13 0.57 -2.71
C VAL A 91 9.92 -0.42 -3.86
N ALA A 92 9.09 -1.43 -3.63
CA ALA A 92 8.60 -2.36 -4.64
C ALA A 92 7.08 -2.27 -4.71
N PHE A 93 6.52 -2.12 -5.90
CA PHE A 93 5.09 -2.03 -6.15
C PHE A 93 4.67 -3.14 -7.12
N GLY A 94 3.84 -4.05 -6.65
CA GLY A 94 3.34 -5.17 -7.44
C GLY A 94 1.89 -5.03 -7.82
N VAL A 95 1.55 -5.57 -8.99
CA VAL A 95 0.18 -5.84 -9.43
C VAL A 95 0.12 -7.25 -10.01
N ALA A 96 -0.95 -7.97 -9.75
CA ALA A 96 -1.11 -9.34 -10.22
C ALA A 96 -2.58 -9.71 -10.44
N ARG A 97 -2.81 -10.60 -11.40
CA ARG A 97 -4.10 -11.29 -11.59
C ARG A 97 -3.89 -12.52 -12.47
N GLY A 98 -4.21 -13.69 -11.95
CA GLY A 98 -3.97 -14.95 -12.65
C GLY A 98 -2.49 -15.08 -13.05
N ALA A 99 -2.22 -15.38 -14.31
CA ALA A 99 -0.87 -15.52 -14.85
C ALA A 99 -0.19 -14.17 -15.19
N GLY A 100 -0.92 -13.05 -15.17
CA GLY A 100 -0.39 -11.73 -15.48
C GLY A 100 0.05 -10.98 -14.22
N GLY A 101 1.03 -10.12 -14.38
CA GLY A 101 1.46 -9.18 -13.35
C GLY A 101 2.96 -8.95 -13.35
N ALA A 102 3.40 -8.01 -12.55
CA ALA A 102 4.80 -7.68 -12.35
C ALA A 102 4.99 -6.95 -11.02
N THR A 103 6.23 -6.99 -10.51
CA THR A 103 6.67 -6.11 -9.42
C THR A 103 7.66 -5.09 -9.95
N LEU A 104 7.38 -3.81 -9.74
CA LEU A 104 8.27 -2.70 -10.06
C LEU A 104 9.12 -2.33 -8.82
N CYS A 105 10.41 -2.59 -8.88
CA CYS A 105 11.38 -2.22 -7.84
C CYS A 105 12.10 -0.92 -8.18
N GLY A 106 12.09 0.03 -7.24
CA GLY A 106 12.84 1.29 -7.32
C GLY A 106 14.35 1.12 -7.10
N ALA A 107 15.08 2.24 -7.08
CA ALA A 107 16.51 2.28 -6.73
C ALA A 107 16.82 3.13 -5.49
N VAL A 108 15.93 4.07 -5.14
CA VAL A 108 16.12 4.99 -4.01
C VAL A 108 15.89 4.27 -2.69
N ASN A 109 16.76 4.53 -1.71
CA ASN A 109 16.59 4.07 -0.33
C ASN A 109 15.70 5.07 0.44
N VAL A 110 14.54 4.63 0.92
CA VAL A 110 13.63 5.44 1.76
C VAL A 110 13.72 5.12 3.26
N LEU A 111 14.68 4.28 3.65
CA LEU A 111 14.89 3.81 5.02
C LEU A 111 16.17 4.38 5.65
N ASP A 112 16.37 5.68 5.50
CA ASP A 112 17.54 6.42 6.00
C ASP A 112 17.26 7.18 7.32
N GLY A 113 16.06 7.02 7.89
CA GLY A 113 15.61 7.72 9.09
C GLY A 113 14.92 9.07 8.83
N ASN A 114 14.74 9.50 7.58
CA ASN A 114 14.01 10.71 7.20
C ASN A 114 12.64 10.38 6.60
N TRP A 115 11.77 11.41 6.53
CA TRP A 115 10.49 11.31 5.83
C TRP A 115 10.68 11.40 4.31
N HIS A 116 10.17 10.41 3.60
CA HIS A 116 10.10 10.38 2.15
C HIS A 116 8.66 10.32 1.67
N HIS A 117 8.35 11.07 0.62
CA HIS A 117 7.11 10.90 -0.12
C HIS A 117 7.29 9.78 -1.15
N VAL A 118 6.35 8.84 -1.19
CA VAL A 118 6.31 7.77 -2.18
C VAL A 118 5.00 7.88 -2.94
N ALA A 119 5.05 7.79 -4.27
CA ALA A 119 3.87 7.65 -5.09
C ALA A 119 4.06 6.54 -6.13
N VAL A 120 3.02 5.74 -6.33
CA VAL A 120 2.97 4.73 -7.38
C VAL A 120 1.73 4.93 -8.21
N THR A 121 1.86 4.80 -9.53
CA THR A 121 0.73 4.92 -10.45
C THR A 121 0.61 3.68 -11.29
N ARG A 122 -0.62 3.37 -11.68
CA ARG A 122 -0.89 2.35 -12.69
C ARG A 122 -1.97 2.87 -13.65
N ARG A 123 -1.68 2.85 -14.94
CA ARG A 123 -2.63 3.18 -16.01
C ARG A 123 -3.29 1.90 -16.53
N ARG A 124 -4.63 1.81 -16.48
CA ARG A 124 -5.39 0.63 -16.90
C ARG A 124 -5.31 0.40 -18.40
N ALA A 125 -5.35 1.46 -19.20
CA ALA A 125 -5.47 1.37 -20.66
C ALA A 125 -4.35 0.55 -21.31
N ASP A 126 -3.14 0.60 -20.75
CA ASP A 126 -1.95 -0.04 -21.32
C ASP A 126 -1.02 -0.70 -20.28
N GLY A 127 -1.36 -0.64 -18.99
CA GLY A 127 -0.59 -1.27 -17.92
C GLY A 127 0.65 -0.51 -17.46
N GLU A 128 0.93 0.70 -17.95
CA GLU A 128 2.09 1.47 -17.49
C GLU A 128 2.08 1.63 -15.96
N MET A 129 3.20 1.29 -15.32
CA MET A 129 3.43 1.48 -13.89
C MET A 129 4.57 2.47 -13.67
N LYS A 130 4.42 3.39 -12.72
CA LYS A 130 5.48 4.31 -12.32
C LYS A 130 5.61 4.35 -10.81
N LEU A 131 6.84 4.58 -10.37
CA LEU A 131 7.23 4.72 -8.97
C LEU A 131 8.04 5.99 -8.83
N PHE A 132 7.64 6.84 -7.89
CA PHE A 132 8.23 8.13 -7.59
C PHE A 132 8.65 8.17 -6.13
N VAL A 133 9.79 8.80 -5.88
CA VAL A 133 10.25 9.14 -4.52
C VAL A 133 10.54 10.63 -4.49
N ASP A 134 9.97 11.32 -3.50
CA ASP A 134 10.13 12.77 -3.29
C ASP A 134 9.83 13.62 -4.54
N GLY A 135 8.80 13.23 -5.31
CA GLY A 135 8.38 13.92 -6.53
C GLY A 135 9.20 13.58 -7.78
N VAL A 136 10.23 12.75 -7.68
CA VAL A 136 11.09 12.35 -8.80
C VAL A 136 10.80 10.92 -9.24
N LEU A 137 10.69 10.69 -10.54
CA LEU A 137 10.52 9.35 -11.11
C LEU A 137 11.75 8.50 -10.80
N ASP A 138 11.57 7.42 -10.04
CA ASP A 138 12.63 6.48 -9.69
C ASP A 138 12.67 5.31 -10.69
N ARG A 139 11.50 4.73 -10.99
CA ARG A 139 11.39 3.63 -11.97
C ARG A 139 10.03 3.57 -12.64
N GLN A 140 10.00 2.94 -13.81
CA GLN A 140 8.76 2.63 -14.52
C GLN A 140 8.82 1.27 -15.20
N ILE A 141 7.65 0.65 -15.34
CA ILE A 141 7.37 -0.36 -16.37
C ILE A 141 6.59 0.39 -17.45
N PRO A 142 7.11 0.49 -18.70
CA PRO A 142 6.36 1.04 -19.83
C PRO A 142 5.03 0.27 -20.07
N ALA A 143 4.25 0.69 -21.08
CA ALA A 143 3.05 -0.05 -21.48
C ALA A 143 3.34 -1.56 -21.63
N ASP A 144 2.62 -2.36 -20.85
CA ASP A 144 2.73 -3.82 -20.77
C ASP A 144 1.33 -4.39 -20.50
N THR A 145 0.82 -5.22 -21.41
CA THR A 145 -0.50 -5.84 -21.26
C THR A 145 -0.54 -6.80 -20.07
N GLY A 146 0.62 -7.30 -19.62
CA GLY A 146 0.78 -8.11 -18.41
C GLY A 146 0.39 -7.38 -17.13
N THR A 147 0.37 -6.05 -17.11
CA THR A 147 -0.02 -5.21 -15.96
C THR A 147 -1.32 -4.42 -16.21
N SER A 148 -1.97 -4.63 -17.36
CA SER A 148 -3.28 -4.06 -17.73
C SER A 148 -4.49 -4.88 -17.18
N LEU A 149 -4.39 -5.35 -15.93
CA LEU A 149 -5.33 -6.25 -15.26
C LEU A 149 -6.39 -5.56 -14.38
N ASP A 150 -7.57 -6.13 -14.19
CA ASP A 150 -8.43 -5.63 -13.10
C ASP A 150 -7.88 -6.08 -11.75
N VAL A 151 -7.24 -5.17 -11.01
CA VAL A 151 -6.63 -5.49 -9.71
C VAL A 151 -7.48 -5.07 -8.51
N SER A 152 -8.76 -4.78 -8.75
CA SER A 152 -9.70 -4.53 -7.66
C SER A 152 -10.17 -5.83 -7.02
N TYR A 153 -10.57 -5.76 -5.76
CA TYR A 153 -11.18 -6.88 -5.07
C TYR A 153 -12.56 -7.18 -5.64
N ARG A 154 -12.79 -8.44 -6.05
CA ARG A 154 -14.12 -8.92 -6.43
C ARG A 154 -14.99 -9.11 -5.18
N VAL A 155 -15.87 -8.13 -4.92
CA VAL A 155 -16.80 -8.17 -3.77
C VAL A 155 -17.70 -9.42 -3.83
N GLY A 156 -17.94 -10.03 -2.67
CA GLY A 156 -18.81 -11.20 -2.53
C GLY A 156 -18.18 -12.52 -3.01
N ARG A 157 -16.89 -12.54 -3.35
CA ARG A 157 -16.24 -13.78 -3.76
C ARG A 157 -16.17 -14.82 -2.63
N PRO A 158 -16.22 -16.13 -2.94
CA PRO A 158 -15.84 -17.16 -2.00
C PRO A 158 -14.36 -17.04 -1.62
N THR A 159 -14.05 -17.23 -0.33
CA THR A 159 -12.68 -17.23 0.18
C THR A 159 -12.57 -18.07 1.47
N ALA A 160 -11.40 -18.66 1.68
CA ALA A 160 -11.01 -19.29 2.95
C ALA A 160 -10.53 -18.26 4.00
N TYR A 161 -10.31 -17.00 3.60
CA TYR A 161 -9.80 -15.93 4.45
C TYR A 161 -10.78 -14.74 4.54
N PRO A 162 -12.03 -14.96 4.99
CA PRO A 162 -13.06 -13.91 5.00
C PRO A 162 -12.73 -12.72 5.91
N GLN A 163 -11.78 -12.88 6.85
CA GLN A 163 -11.33 -11.81 7.75
C GLN A 163 -10.14 -11.02 7.19
N SER A 164 -9.60 -11.37 6.01
CA SER A 164 -8.42 -10.71 5.43
C SER A 164 -8.65 -10.31 3.97
N ASP A 165 -9.18 -11.21 3.14
CA ASP A 165 -9.41 -10.97 1.71
C ASP A 165 -10.18 -9.68 1.39
N PRO A 166 -11.30 -9.34 2.08
CA PRO A 166 -12.06 -8.13 1.79
C PRO A 166 -11.46 -6.87 2.43
N PHE A 167 -10.18 -6.87 2.77
CA PHE A 167 -9.48 -5.73 3.36
C PHE A 167 -8.24 -5.32 2.56
N LEU A 168 -8.01 -4.01 2.50
CA LEU A 168 -6.69 -3.42 2.31
C LEU A 168 -6.00 -3.40 3.69
N VAL A 169 -4.78 -3.91 3.76
CA VAL A 169 -4.03 -3.98 5.03
C VAL A 169 -2.77 -3.13 4.95
N LEU A 170 -2.45 -2.42 6.04
CA LEU A 170 -1.24 -1.62 6.17
C LEU A 170 -0.32 -2.23 7.22
N GLY A 171 0.99 -2.22 6.95
CA GLY A 171 2.05 -2.54 7.90
C GLY A 171 2.45 -4.01 8.02
N ALA A 172 1.69 -4.95 7.45
CA ALA A 172 1.96 -6.38 7.57
C ALA A 172 1.34 -7.20 6.44
N GLU A 173 1.81 -8.45 6.30
CA GLU A 173 1.12 -9.46 5.50
C GLU A 173 -0.29 -9.72 6.06
N LYS A 174 -1.28 -9.67 5.17
CA LYS A 174 -2.70 -9.61 5.56
C LYS A 174 -3.32 -10.91 6.05
N HIS A 175 -2.85 -12.07 5.62
CA HIS A 175 -3.41 -13.38 6.00
C HIS A 175 -2.80 -13.94 7.28
N ASN A 176 -1.88 -13.21 7.92
CA ASN A 176 -1.19 -13.59 9.14
C ASN A 176 -0.34 -14.87 8.97
N LEU A 177 0.31 -14.98 7.81
CA LEU A 177 1.17 -16.10 7.47
C LEU A 177 2.59 -15.90 8.00
N ALA A 178 3.16 -16.98 8.52
CA ALA A 178 4.54 -16.98 8.96
C ALA A 178 5.51 -16.87 7.76
N GLY A 179 6.65 -16.21 7.97
CA GLY A 179 7.73 -16.11 6.98
C GLY A 179 7.73 -14.82 6.15
N TYR A 180 6.63 -14.07 6.17
CA TYR A 180 6.54 -12.75 5.54
C TYR A 180 6.97 -11.64 6.49
N LYS A 181 7.54 -10.57 5.93
CA LYS A 181 8.12 -9.48 6.71
C LYS A 181 7.12 -8.32 6.78
N SER A 182 7.01 -7.74 7.96
CA SER A 182 6.11 -6.60 8.22
C SER A 182 6.93 -5.33 8.34
N PHE A 183 6.36 -4.20 7.90
CA PHE A 183 7.00 -2.91 8.01
C PHE A 183 7.08 -2.45 9.47
N ARG A 184 8.23 -1.89 9.84
CA ARG A 184 8.46 -1.20 11.10
C ARG A 184 8.90 0.22 10.83
N GLY A 185 8.10 1.19 11.25
CA GLY A 185 8.34 2.61 11.00
C GLY A 185 7.09 3.46 11.10
N LEU A 186 7.13 4.66 10.54
CA LEU A 186 6.01 5.58 10.45
C LEU A 186 5.47 5.60 9.02
N LEU A 187 4.15 5.68 8.93
CA LEU A 187 3.38 5.93 7.72
C LEU A 187 2.50 7.13 8.03
N ASP A 188 2.39 8.05 7.09
CA ASP A 188 1.55 9.24 7.23
C ASP A 188 0.87 9.58 5.88
N GLU A 189 -0.24 10.31 5.90
CA GLU A 189 -0.87 10.91 4.72
C GLU A 189 -1.10 9.91 3.56
N LEU A 190 -1.78 8.79 3.80
CA LEU A 190 -2.07 7.81 2.75
C LEU A 190 -3.25 8.25 1.89
N ARG A 191 -3.02 8.47 0.60
CA ARG A 191 -4.07 8.75 -0.40
C ARG A 191 -4.14 7.66 -1.46
N LEU A 192 -5.35 7.19 -1.74
CA LEU A 192 -5.68 6.39 -2.91
C LEU A 192 -6.53 7.23 -3.86
N SER A 193 -6.27 7.14 -5.15
CA SER A 193 -6.96 7.93 -6.18
C SER A 193 -7.30 7.11 -7.40
N THR A 194 -8.36 7.51 -8.11
CA THR A 194 -8.93 6.79 -9.27
C THR A 194 -8.37 7.25 -10.62
N VAL A 195 -7.27 8.00 -10.60
CA VAL A 195 -6.57 8.54 -11.78
C VAL A 195 -5.06 8.35 -11.65
N VAL A 196 -4.35 8.44 -12.76
CA VAL A 196 -2.89 8.69 -12.75
C VAL A 196 -2.65 10.16 -12.42
N ARG A 197 -2.27 10.47 -11.17
CA ARG A 197 -2.01 11.86 -10.75
C ARG A 197 -0.72 12.42 -11.34
N TYR A 198 0.27 11.55 -11.60
CA TYR A 198 1.63 11.94 -11.93
C TYR A 198 2.09 11.31 -13.25
N PRO A 199 2.02 12.02 -14.39
CA PRO A 199 2.55 11.51 -15.65
C PRO A 199 4.08 11.56 -15.72
N GLY A 200 4.73 12.34 -14.85
CA GLY A 200 6.18 12.52 -14.73
C GLY A 200 6.52 13.18 -13.39
N ASN A 201 7.72 13.76 -13.28
CA ASN A 201 8.15 14.44 -12.05
C ASN A 201 7.14 15.52 -11.63
N PHE A 202 7.00 15.69 -10.33
CA PHE A 202 6.12 16.67 -9.69
C PHE A 202 6.81 17.29 -8.48
N LEU A 203 6.23 18.35 -7.93
CA LEU A 203 6.74 18.95 -6.70
C LEU A 203 6.41 18.03 -5.52
N ARG A 204 7.44 17.66 -4.75
CA ARG A 204 7.26 16.96 -3.47
C ARG A 204 6.21 17.70 -2.63
N PRO A 205 5.16 17.03 -2.12
CA PRO A 205 4.18 17.68 -1.27
C PRO A 205 4.85 18.33 -0.04
N THR A 206 4.28 19.44 0.42
CA THR A 206 4.79 20.23 1.56
C THR A 206 3.70 20.57 2.57
N ALA A 207 2.51 20.02 2.38
CA ALA A 207 1.37 20.17 3.26
C ALA A 207 0.51 18.89 3.19
N PRO A 208 -0.36 18.65 4.18
CA PRO A 208 -1.33 17.56 4.15
C PRO A 208 -2.14 17.56 2.85
N PHE A 209 -2.47 16.37 2.38
CA PHE A 209 -3.32 16.19 1.20
C PHE A 209 -4.72 16.72 1.46
N VAL A 210 -5.41 17.08 0.38
CA VAL A 210 -6.80 17.50 0.42
C VAL A 210 -7.62 16.53 -0.44
N VAL A 211 -8.82 16.22 0.01
CA VAL A 211 -9.79 15.44 -0.75
C VAL A 211 -10.23 16.24 -1.98
N ASP A 212 -10.12 15.62 -3.16
CA ASP A 212 -10.67 16.13 -4.41
C ASP A 212 -11.57 15.08 -5.08
N GLY A 213 -12.17 15.40 -6.23
CA GLY A 213 -13.09 14.51 -6.94
C GLY A 213 -12.47 13.20 -7.44
N ASN A 214 -11.14 13.06 -7.40
CA ASN A 214 -10.42 11.84 -7.77
C ASN A 214 -9.87 11.08 -6.55
N THR A 215 -10.07 11.60 -5.34
CA THR A 215 -9.66 10.92 -4.10
C THR A 215 -10.65 9.81 -3.77
N ALA A 216 -10.16 8.57 -3.80
CA ALA A 216 -10.96 7.40 -3.43
C ALA A 216 -10.99 7.22 -1.91
N ALA A 217 -9.85 7.45 -1.25
CA ALA A 217 -9.73 7.50 0.20
C ALA A 217 -8.50 8.34 0.60
N LEU A 218 -8.56 8.97 1.77
CA LEU A 218 -7.45 9.73 2.35
C LEU A 218 -7.39 9.52 3.86
N TYR A 219 -6.24 9.08 4.35
CA TYR A 219 -5.99 8.84 5.78
C TYR A 219 -4.84 9.74 6.25
N HIS A 220 -5.19 10.70 7.12
CA HIS A 220 -4.23 11.62 7.73
C HIS A 220 -3.48 10.99 8.91
N PHE A 221 -4.04 9.96 9.54
CA PHE A 221 -3.47 9.34 10.75
C PHE A 221 -3.24 10.32 11.92
N ASP A 222 -4.06 11.37 11.99
CA ASP A 222 -4.03 12.44 12.98
C ASP A 222 -4.99 12.22 14.17
N GLU A 223 -5.64 11.05 14.28
CA GLU A 223 -6.60 10.77 15.36
C GLU A 223 -5.93 10.83 16.75
N GLY A 224 -4.63 10.56 16.82
CA GLY A 224 -3.78 10.72 18.01
C GLY A 224 -4.03 9.70 19.13
N ALA A 225 -5.11 8.93 19.07
CA ALA A 225 -5.43 7.89 20.06
C ALA A 225 -6.45 6.88 19.53
N GLY A 226 -6.57 5.75 20.24
CA GLY A 226 -7.55 4.72 19.95
C GLY A 226 -7.20 3.90 18.71
N THR A 227 -8.22 3.23 18.16
CA THR A 227 -8.06 2.29 17.04
C THR A 227 -8.81 2.69 15.78
N ALA A 228 -9.53 3.81 15.80
CA ALA A 228 -10.21 4.31 14.60
C ALA A 228 -9.19 4.87 13.61
N ILE A 229 -9.40 4.59 12.32
CA ILE A 229 -8.65 5.18 11.22
C ILE A 229 -9.68 5.85 10.31
N ALA A 230 -9.77 7.16 10.37
CA ALA A 230 -10.77 7.93 9.64
C ALA A 230 -10.34 8.11 8.18
N ASP A 231 -11.27 7.87 7.27
CA ASP A 231 -11.14 8.28 5.88
C ASP A 231 -11.69 9.71 5.75
N ALA A 232 -10.84 10.67 5.43
CA ALA A 232 -11.22 12.06 5.20
C ALA A 232 -12.15 12.23 3.99
N ALA A 233 -12.16 11.29 3.04
CA ALA A 233 -13.16 11.24 1.96
C ALA A 233 -14.53 10.71 2.45
N GLY A 234 -14.57 10.10 3.63
CA GLY A 234 -15.78 9.80 4.40
C GLY A 234 -16.44 8.45 4.11
N ALA A 235 -15.86 7.58 3.28
CA ALA A 235 -16.53 6.38 2.80
C ALA A 235 -15.88 5.06 3.25
N SER A 236 -14.57 5.07 3.51
CA SER A 236 -13.79 3.85 3.69
C SER A 236 -13.00 3.83 5.01
N PRO A 237 -13.62 4.00 6.20
CA PRO A 237 -12.88 4.02 7.45
C PRO A 237 -12.20 2.68 7.72
N GLY A 238 -11.02 2.73 8.34
CA GLY A 238 -10.25 1.57 8.77
C GLY A 238 -10.27 1.35 10.28
N THR A 239 -9.62 0.28 10.71
CA THR A 239 -9.38 -0.01 12.13
C THR A 239 -7.95 -0.48 12.33
N LEU A 240 -7.28 0.09 13.32
CA LEU A 240 -6.00 -0.39 13.82
C LEU A 240 -6.23 -1.60 14.72
N ASN A 241 -5.60 -2.71 14.36
CA ASN A 241 -5.36 -3.82 15.28
C ASN A 241 -4.03 -3.55 15.99
N PRO A 242 -4.05 -3.14 17.27
CA PRO A 242 -2.85 -2.66 17.94
C PRO A 242 -1.85 -3.79 18.19
N ALA A 243 -0.58 -3.43 18.27
CA ALA A 243 0.47 -4.32 18.79
C ALA A 243 0.24 -4.61 20.29
N ALA A 244 0.97 -5.56 20.87
CA ALA A 244 0.91 -5.88 22.30
C ALA A 244 1.19 -4.67 23.21
N ALA A 245 1.95 -3.67 22.72
CA ALA A 245 2.18 -2.40 23.40
C ALA A 245 0.94 -1.50 23.52
N GLY A 246 -0.18 -1.87 22.90
CA GLY A 246 -1.44 -1.14 22.90
C GLY A 246 -1.51 -0.06 21.82
N ALA A 247 -2.73 0.47 21.62
CA ALA A 247 -3.02 1.41 20.55
C ALA A 247 -2.28 2.76 20.70
N ALA A 248 -2.08 3.24 21.93
CA ALA A 248 -1.37 4.49 22.19
C ALA A 248 0.06 4.51 21.61
N ALA A 249 0.73 3.35 21.54
CA ALA A 249 2.09 3.26 21.02
C ALA A 249 2.18 3.44 19.50
N HIS A 250 1.05 3.32 18.78
CA HIS A 250 0.97 3.47 17.33
C HIS A 250 0.93 4.93 16.89
N TRP A 251 0.54 5.85 17.77
CA TRP A 251 0.40 7.27 17.44
C TRP A 251 1.71 8.02 17.71
N SER A 252 2.03 8.97 16.83
CA SER A 252 3.29 9.72 16.84
C SER A 252 2.99 11.17 16.49
N THR A 253 3.72 12.11 17.08
CA THR A 253 3.65 13.55 16.73
C THR A 253 4.74 13.96 15.73
N ASP A 254 5.52 13.00 15.24
CA ASP A 254 6.54 13.18 14.20
C ASP A 254 5.86 13.18 12.84
N THR A 255 5.92 14.30 12.11
CA THR A 255 5.18 14.57 10.87
C THR A 255 6.15 14.84 9.70
N PRO A 256 5.73 14.60 8.44
CA PRO A 256 6.53 14.90 7.25
C PRO A 256 6.60 16.40 6.87
N PHE A 257 5.83 17.25 7.56
CA PHE A 257 5.73 18.70 7.36
C PHE A 257 6.24 19.49 8.57
#